data_AF-A0AB37QYP8-F1
#
_entry.id   AF-A0AB37QYP8-F1
#
_cell.length_a   1.000
_cell.length_b   1.000
_cell.length_c   1.000
_cell.angle_alpha   90.00
_cell.angle_beta   90.00
_cell.angle_gamma   90.00
#
_symmetry.space_group_name_H-M   'P 1'
#
loop_
_entity.id
_entity.type
_entity.pdbx_description
1 polymer ?
#
loop_
_entity_poly.entity_id
_entity_poly.type
_entity_poly.pdbx_seq_one_letter_code
_entity_poly.pdbx_strand_id
1 'polypeptide(L)' 'MSEKLKGALSAGRPSARSSKATTLASLADKPATVRVNFDLDREQHMKLKLYATKQGRSIKEVLSDFVAQLPD' A
#
# COMPACT_ATOMS: atom_id res chain seq x y z
N MET A 1 18.77 26.19 -43.74
CA MET A 1 17.85 26.25 -42.58
C MET A 1 17.08 24.95 -42.54
N SER A 2 17.53 24.03 -41.70
CA SER A 2 17.17 22.61 -41.66
C SER A 2 15.81 22.39 -41.00
N GLU A 3 14.92 21.66 -41.66
CA GLU A 3 13.61 21.27 -41.12
C GLU A 3 13.77 20.41 -39.86
N LYS A 4 13.11 20.84 -38.79
CA LYS A 4 13.10 20.18 -37.48
C LYS A 4 11.96 19.15 -37.48
N LEU A 5 12.30 17.87 -37.32
CA LEU A 5 11.35 16.78 -37.11
C LEU A 5 10.40 17.14 -35.95
N LYS A 6 9.15 17.46 -36.30
CA LYS A 6 8.05 17.70 -35.38
C LYS A 6 7.63 16.35 -34.79
N GLY A 7 8.43 15.87 -33.84
CA GLY A 7 8.22 14.63 -33.11
C GLY A 7 6.82 14.62 -32.51
N ALA A 8 5.99 13.74 -33.06
CA ALA A 8 4.61 13.52 -32.67
C ALA A 8 4.53 13.10 -31.20
N LEU A 9 4.31 14.07 -30.32
CA LEU A 9 3.78 13.82 -28.98
C LEU A 9 2.28 13.54 -29.14
N SER A 10 1.97 12.33 -29.62
CA SER A 10 0.61 11.81 -29.61
C SER A 10 0.16 11.71 -28.16
N ALA A 11 -0.80 12.57 -27.78
CA ALA A 11 -1.45 12.54 -26.48
C ALA A 11 -2.38 11.32 -26.40
N GLY A 12 -1.78 10.12 -26.28
CA GLY A 12 -2.47 8.88 -25.95
C GLY A 12 -2.58 8.72 -24.43
N ARG A 13 -3.72 8.20 -23.96
CA ARG A 13 -3.98 7.94 -22.54
C ARG A 13 -2.89 7.02 -21.96
N PRO A 14 -2.25 7.36 -20.82
CA PRO A 14 -1.22 6.53 -20.19
C PRO A 14 -1.82 5.32 -19.45
N SER A 15 -2.65 4.51 -20.13
CA SER A 15 -3.06 3.19 -19.65
C SER A 15 -2.30 2.04 -20.33
N ALA A 16 -1.42 2.35 -21.30
CA ALA A 16 -0.86 1.34 -22.19
C ALA A 16 0.52 0.79 -21.80
N ARG A 17 1.10 1.09 -20.62
CA ARG A 17 2.36 0.43 -20.25
C ARG A 17 2.58 0.28 -18.75
N SER A 18 2.85 -0.98 -18.39
CA SER A 18 3.18 -1.51 -17.06
C SER A 18 1.98 -1.75 -16.14
N SER A 19 1.20 -2.78 -16.50
CA SER A 19 0.79 -3.78 -15.50
C SER A 19 2.07 -4.30 -14.83
N LYS A 20 2.54 -3.60 -13.78
CA LYS A 20 3.51 -4.14 -12.83
C LYS A 20 3.02 -5.53 -12.48
N ALA A 21 3.83 -6.54 -12.84
CA ALA A 21 3.51 -7.94 -12.67
C ALA A 21 2.83 -8.14 -11.31
N THR A 22 1.52 -8.37 -11.35
CA THR A 22 0.77 -8.82 -10.18
C THR A 22 1.31 -10.21 -9.94
N THR A 23 2.32 -10.30 -9.07
CA THR A 23 3.04 -11.55 -8.81
C THR A 23 2.04 -12.60 -8.34
N LEU A 24 2.29 -13.87 -8.65
CA LEU A 24 1.40 -15.00 -8.35
C LEU A 24 1.01 -15.08 -6.85
N ALA A 25 1.85 -14.53 -5.97
CA ALA A 25 1.58 -14.33 -4.53
C ALA A 25 0.41 -13.38 -4.23
N SER A 26 0.03 -12.50 -5.17
CA SER A 26 -1.15 -11.63 -5.05
C SER A 26 -2.46 -12.35 -5.34
N LEU A 27 -2.41 -13.49 -6.07
CA LEU A 27 -3.55 -14.36 -6.39
C LEU A 27 -3.75 -15.49 -5.37
N ALA A 28 -2.77 -15.75 -4.49
CA ALA A 28 -2.97 -16.70 -3.41
C ALA A 28 -4.17 -16.26 -2.57
N ASP A 29 -5.13 -17.17 -2.37
CA ASP A 29 -6.35 -16.93 -1.60
C ASP A 29 -5.97 -16.39 -0.21
N LYS A 30 -6.17 -15.08 -0.03
CA LYS A 30 -6.01 -14.47 1.29
C LYS A 30 -7.27 -14.82 2.09
N PRO A 31 -7.13 -15.30 3.34
CA PRO A 31 -8.29 -15.57 4.18
C PRO A 31 -9.15 -14.32 4.27
N ALA A 32 -10.48 -14.51 4.34
CA ALA A 32 -11.42 -13.41 4.41
C ALA A 32 -11.08 -12.53 5.64
N THR A 33 -10.74 -11.27 5.39
CA THR A 33 -10.44 -10.31 6.47
C THR A 33 -11.68 -9.49 6.78
N VAL A 34 -12.06 -9.42 8.06
CA VAL A 34 -13.09 -8.49 8.53
C VAL A 34 -12.45 -7.15 8.86
N ARG A 35 -13.05 -6.05 8.38
CA ARG A 35 -12.64 -4.70 8.78
C ARG A 35 -13.28 -4.37 10.12
N VAL A 36 -12.48 -3.85 11.05
CA VAL A 36 -12.95 -3.33 12.34
C VAL A 36 -13.03 -1.81 12.29
N ASN A 37 -14.01 -1.22 12.97
CA ASN A 37 -14.09 0.23 13.12
C ASN A 37 -13.13 0.65 14.24
N PHE A 38 -12.22 1.57 13.95
CA PHE A 38 -11.17 1.96 14.89
C PHE A 38 -10.86 3.44 14.75
N ASP A 39 -11.11 4.18 15.83
CA ASP A 39 -10.86 5.60 15.92
C ASP A 39 -9.71 5.83 16.91
N LEU A 40 -8.70 6.58 16.46
CA LEU A 40 -7.60 7.07 17.29
C LEU A 40 -7.54 8.58 17.15
N ASP A 41 -7.20 9.24 18.25
CA ASP A 41 -6.82 10.65 18.16
C ASP A 41 -5.48 10.80 17.41
N ARG A 42 -5.14 12.04 17.04
CA ARG A 42 -3.93 12.33 16.25
C ARG A 42 -2.66 11.92 16.99
N GLU A 43 -2.62 12.09 18.32
CA GLU A 43 -1.44 11.82 19.13
C GLU A 43 -1.18 10.30 19.25
N GLN A 44 -2.22 9.52 19.49
CA GLN A 44 -2.18 8.06 19.52
C GLN A 44 -1.79 7.50 18.16
N HIS A 45 -2.38 8.01 17.07
CA HIS A 45 -1.99 7.59 15.73
C HIS A 45 -0.51 7.91 15.43
N MET A 46 -0.01 9.09 15.83
CA MET A 46 1.40 9.43 15.70
C MET A 46 2.31 8.49 16.50
N LYS A 47 1.93 8.18 17.74
CA LYS A 47 2.66 7.24 18.60
C LYS A 47 2.71 5.85 17.97
N LEU A 48 1.58 5.36 17.47
CA LEU A 48 1.46 4.07 16.80
C LEU A 48 2.30 4.01 15.52
N LYS A 49 2.27 5.09 14.72
CA LYS A 49 3.05 5.19 13.48
C LYS A 49 4.56 5.24 13.75
N LEU A 50 4.98 5.99 14.77
CA LEU A 50 6.39 6.05 15.18
C LEU A 50 6.88 4.69 15.68
N TYR A 51 6.07 4.00 16.49
CA TYR A 51 6.36 2.65 16.97
C TYR A 51 6.52 1.66 15.81
N ALA A 52 5.58 1.64 14.86
CA ALA A 52 5.62 0.77 13.68
C ALA A 52 6.88 1.05 12.83
N THR A 53 7.17 2.33 12.57
CA THR A 53 8.36 2.76 11.81
C THR A 53 9.66 2.32 12.47
N LYS A 54 9.77 2.44 13.80
CA LYS A 54 10.96 2.00 14.56
C LYS A 54 11.24 0.51 14.42
N GLN A 55 10.22 -0.31 14.17
CA GLN A 55 10.34 -1.76 14.02
C GLN A 55 10.40 -2.21 12.55
N GLY A 56 10.30 -1.27 11.60
CA GLY A 56 10.19 -1.59 10.17
C GLY A 56 8.90 -2.32 9.81
N ARG A 57 7.85 -2.23 10.64
CA ARG A 57 6.54 -2.88 10.45
C ARG A 57 5.49 -1.86 10.06
N SER A 58 4.41 -2.34 9.47
CA SER A 58 3.19 -1.57 9.24
C SER A 58 2.32 -1.52 10.50
N ILE A 59 1.47 -0.49 10.61
CA ILE A 59 0.47 -0.38 11.69
C ILE A 59 -0.44 -1.61 11.71
N LYS A 60 -0.78 -2.16 10.53
CA LYS A 60 -1.58 -3.37 10.42
C LYS A 60 -0.92 -4.56 11.09
N GLU A 61 0.36 -4.82 10.82
CA GLU A 61 1.10 -5.93 11.41
C GLU A 61 1.20 -5.78 12.92
N VAL A 62 1.50 -4.58 13.41
CA VAL A 62 1.56 -4.30 14.85
C VAL A 62 0.23 -4.61 15.53
N LEU A 63 -0.90 -4.18 14.95
CA LEU A 63 -2.23 -4.45 15.50
C LEU A 63 -2.62 -5.92 15.39
N SER A 64 -2.28 -6.58 14.28
CA SER A 64 -2.51 -8.01 14.08
C SER A 64 -1.74 -8.86 15.10
N ASP A 65 -0.46 -8.53 15.33
CA ASP A 65 0.38 -9.21 16.32
C ASP A 65 -0.16 -9.00 17.74
N PHE A 66 -0.62 -7.79 18.06
CA PHE A 66 -1.22 -7.49 19.36
C PHE A 66 -2.50 -8.32 19.60
N VAL A 67 -3.39 -8.41 18.59
CA VAL A 67 -4.61 -9.21 18.69
C VAL A 67 -4.28 -10.70 18.85
N ALA A 68 -3.23 -11.20 18.18
CA ALA A 68 -2.80 -12.59 18.31
C ALA A 68 -2.24 -12.97 19.70
N GLN A 69 -1.90 -11.97 20.52
CA GLN A 69 -1.42 -12.17 21.91
C GLN A 69 -2.54 -12.09 22.95
N LEU A 70 -3.78 -11.79 22.56
CA LEU A 70 -4.90 -11.73 23.50
C LEU A 70 -5.26 -13.14 23.99
N PRO A 71 -5.61 -13.31 25.28
CA PRO A 71 -6.12 -14.58 25.80
C PRO A 71 -7.49 -14.90 25.21
N ASP A 72 -7.82 -16.20 25.14
CA ASP A 72 -9.16 -16.71 24.81
C ASP A 72 -10.20 -16.36 25.90
#